data_AF-A0A0F2PVG5-F1
#
_entry.id   AF-A0A0F2PVG5-F1
#
_cell.length_a   1.000
_cell.length_b   1.000
_cell.length_c   1.000
_cell.angle_alpha   90.00
_cell.angle_beta   90.00
_cell.angle_gamma   90.00
#
_symmetry.space_group_name_H-M   'P 1'
#
loop_
_entity.id
_entity.type
_entity.pdbx_description
1 polymer ?
#
loop_
_entity_poly.entity_id
_entity_poly.type
_entity_poly.pdbx_seq_one_letter_code
_entity_poly.pdbx_strand_id
1 'polypeptide(L)'
;MGIYPVGEIVKHKMSKKRQNDLLMYSAAQSNILPLTSTCNVRCIFCSHRQNPPDVDSRSISPVAVQDVENMLSFVDPGLPLVIGESVTRIMEGEPFTHPRIREILSLIRKCFPRTRIKITTNGTLLEPGLVEFLSSLGELEITLSLNSAAPENRAILMHDSLAGVAVGAPELLSRCGVEYHGSMVAMPHVTGWEDMARTVRALDRYGARSVRIFLPGHTRYAPPGCQIPGNLYDELARFVERIKKDVAVPVTVEPPGLSDLMARVAGVVPGSPAALVGIKPGDIIESVNGKSPACRVDAFKKVLKAESPEITISRKGQTMRLVLGKNPGAFSGLVMDYDLEPGIARRIVRMVGRHRNRRPLLLTSELGFSIMAAGLHKFLPGEDIPMLAIKNHFFGGSIGCAGLLTVSDMIKAVELYAGATGLLILPAIAFDPEGRDITGCSYMELAEKFSVVVEIIN
;
A
#
# COMPACT_ATOMS: atom_id res chain seq x y z
N MET A 1 4.14 -18.79 27.91
CA MET A 1 3.95 -17.98 26.68
C MET A 1 5.04 -18.39 25.71
N GLY A 2 4.69 -19.05 24.60
CA GLY A 2 5.67 -19.41 23.59
C GLY A 2 6.29 -18.15 23.00
N ILE A 3 7.61 -18.03 23.04
CA ILE A 3 8.33 -16.97 22.34
C ILE A 3 8.15 -17.29 20.86
N TYR A 4 7.31 -16.52 20.16
CA TYR A 4 7.20 -16.67 18.71
C TYR A 4 8.56 -16.31 18.10
N PRO A 5 9.18 -17.22 17.35
CA PRO A 5 10.46 -16.95 16.72
C PRO A 5 10.32 -15.80 15.74
N VAL A 6 11.32 -14.92 15.70
CA VAL A 6 11.40 -13.85 14.71
C VAL A 6 12.64 -14.06 13.87
N GLY A 7 12.49 -14.00 12.55
CA GLY A 7 13.62 -14.16 11.63
C GLY A 7 14.67 -13.05 11.74
N GLU A 8 15.80 -13.25 11.08
CA GLU A 8 16.91 -12.31 11.07
C GLU A 8 16.85 -11.37 9.87
N ILE A 9 17.43 -10.17 10.02
CA ILE A 9 17.55 -9.21 8.92
C ILE A 9 18.89 -9.45 8.23
N VAL A 10 18.85 -9.86 6.96
CA VAL A 10 20.03 -9.88 6.09
C VAL A 10 20.34 -8.44 5.68
N LYS A 11 21.54 -7.94 6.01
CA LYS A 11 21.97 -6.56 5.70
C LYS A 11 23.01 -6.55 4.59
N HIS A 12 22.66 -5.95 3.46
CA HIS A 12 23.61 -5.68 2.38
C HIS A 12 24.17 -4.26 2.49
N LYS A 13 25.50 -4.12 2.56
CA LYS A 13 26.17 -2.80 2.58
C LYS A 13 26.00 -2.09 1.23
N MET A 14 25.87 -0.77 1.24
CA MET A 14 25.74 0.06 0.04
C MET A 14 26.83 1.12 -0.01
N SER A 15 27.30 1.50 -1.20
CA SER A 15 28.21 2.63 -1.34
C SER A 15 27.46 3.94 -1.05
N LYS A 16 28.15 4.96 -0.54
CA LYS A 16 27.55 6.26 -0.24
C LYS A 16 26.90 6.90 -1.47
N LYS A 17 27.52 6.75 -2.65
CA LYS A 17 26.96 7.22 -3.93
C LYS A 17 25.61 6.56 -4.22
N ARG A 18 25.56 5.23 -4.20
CA ARG A 18 24.32 4.50 -4.51
C ARG A 18 23.22 4.75 -3.47
N GLN A 19 23.59 4.97 -2.21
CA GLN A 19 22.64 5.41 -1.19
C GLN A 19 22.00 6.74 -1.57
N ASN A 20 22.82 7.74 -1.90
CA ASN A 20 22.33 9.05 -2.28
C ASN A 20 21.45 8.99 -3.53
N ASP A 21 21.85 8.19 -4.54
CA ASP A 21 21.06 8.00 -5.76
C ASP A 21 19.65 7.45 -5.44
N LEU A 22 19.54 6.43 -4.57
CA LEU A 22 18.25 5.88 -4.16
C LEU A 22 17.41 6.86 -3.32
N LEU A 23 18.04 7.64 -2.44
CA LEU A 23 17.35 8.67 -1.65
C LEU A 23 16.76 9.76 -2.55
N MET A 24 17.53 10.29 -3.49
CA MET A 24 17.05 11.29 -4.45
C MET A 24 15.98 10.71 -5.37
N TYR A 25 16.16 9.48 -5.84
CA TYR A 25 15.17 8.80 -6.68
C TYR A 25 13.83 8.64 -5.96
N SER A 26 13.84 8.19 -4.69
CA SER A 26 12.64 8.05 -3.87
C SER A 26 11.88 9.37 -3.71
N ALA A 27 12.61 10.45 -3.43
CA ALA A 27 12.03 11.78 -3.30
C ALA A 27 11.43 12.25 -4.64
N ALA A 28 12.19 12.14 -5.73
CA ALA A 28 11.79 12.65 -7.05
C ALA A 28 10.62 11.89 -7.68
N GLN A 29 10.54 10.57 -7.50
CA GLN A 29 9.54 9.75 -8.18
C GLN A 29 8.29 9.50 -7.35
N SER A 30 8.39 9.58 -6.02
CA SER A 30 7.29 9.14 -5.15
C SER A 30 7.01 10.09 -3.99
N ASN A 31 7.73 11.20 -3.86
CA ASN A 31 7.66 12.10 -2.71
C ASN A 31 7.87 11.37 -1.35
N ILE A 32 8.58 10.24 -1.37
CA ILE A 32 8.88 9.43 -0.20
C ILE A 32 10.29 9.75 0.28
N LEU A 33 10.44 10.02 1.57
CA LEU A 33 11.73 10.28 2.21
C LEU A 33 12.14 9.12 3.14
N PRO A 34 13.02 8.21 2.69
CA PRO A 34 13.63 7.23 3.58
C PRO A 34 14.57 7.93 4.56
N LEU A 35 14.27 7.86 5.86
CA LEU A 35 15.05 8.56 6.89
C LEU A 35 15.96 7.63 7.69
N THR A 36 15.55 6.38 7.93
CA THR A 36 16.33 5.43 8.72
C THR A 36 15.85 4.00 8.50
N SER A 37 16.75 3.02 8.62
CA SER A 37 16.39 1.60 8.72
C SER A 37 16.29 1.10 10.17
N THR A 38 16.52 1.97 11.16
CA THR A 38 16.43 1.60 12.57
C THR A 38 14.97 1.41 12.96
N CYS A 39 14.65 0.28 13.59
CA CYS A 39 13.32 0.01 14.12
C CYS A 39 13.43 -0.50 15.55
N ASN A 40 12.59 0.05 16.43
CA ASN A 40 12.56 -0.24 17.86
C ASN A 40 11.59 -1.39 18.23
N VAL A 41 10.83 -1.91 17.26
CA VAL A 41 9.98 -3.09 17.42
C VAL A 41 10.47 -4.25 16.54
N ARG A 42 9.97 -5.45 16.81
CA ARG A 42 10.49 -6.70 16.27
C ARG A 42 9.34 -7.61 15.78
N CYS A 43 8.45 -7.09 14.93
CA CYS A 43 7.22 -7.79 14.52
C CYS A 43 7.43 -9.18 13.92
N ILE A 44 6.58 -10.13 14.32
CA ILE A 44 6.61 -11.52 13.85
C ILE A 44 6.28 -11.65 12.35
N PHE A 45 5.52 -10.68 11.83
CA PHE A 45 5.12 -10.57 10.42
C PHE A 45 5.96 -9.54 9.64
N CYS A 46 7.08 -9.05 10.20
CA CYS A 46 7.93 -8.10 9.49
C CYS A 46 8.54 -8.74 8.24
N SER A 47 8.24 -8.18 7.07
CA SER A 47 8.72 -8.68 5.77
C SER A 47 10.25 -8.79 5.71
N HIS A 48 10.96 -7.81 6.27
CA HIS A 48 12.43 -7.76 6.28
C HIS A 48 13.11 -8.92 7.02
N ARG A 49 12.36 -9.67 7.82
CA ARG A 49 12.85 -10.81 8.61
C ARG A 49 12.56 -12.17 7.99
N GLN A 50 11.83 -12.16 6.88
CA GLN A 50 11.46 -13.36 6.14
C GLN A 50 11.99 -13.30 4.70
N ASN A 51 12.82 -12.30 4.36
CA ASN A 51 13.37 -12.16 3.03
C ASN A 51 14.32 -13.33 2.70
N PRO A 52 14.19 -13.94 1.50
CA PRO A 52 15.25 -14.76 0.95
C PRO A 52 16.60 -14.03 0.97
N PRO A 53 17.74 -14.72 1.23
CA PRO A 53 19.06 -14.09 1.30
C PRO A 53 19.45 -13.28 0.05
N ASP A 54 18.98 -13.72 -1.12
CA ASP A 54 19.29 -13.12 -2.43
C ASP A 54 18.49 -11.84 -2.72
N VAL A 55 17.57 -11.44 -1.83
CA VAL A 55 16.86 -10.15 -1.94
C VAL A 55 17.86 -9.02 -1.77
N ASP A 56 17.92 -8.11 -2.74
CA ASP A 56 18.71 -6.89 -2.66
C ASP A 56 18.00 -5.83 -1.80
N SER A 57 18.08 -6.02 -0.48
CA SER A 57 17.58 -5.11 0.53
C SER A 57 18.72 -4.39 1.24
N ARG A 58 18.71 -3.06 1.22
CA ARG A 58 19.77 -2.19 1.73
C ARG A 58 19.33 -1.47 2.99
N SER A 59 20.15 -1.54 4.04
CA SER A 59 19.93 -0.73 5.24
C SER A 59 20.70 0.58 5.17
N ILE A 60 20.11 1.66 5.67
CA ILE A 60 20.71 2.97 5.82
C ILE A 60 20.82 3.35 7.31
N SER A 61 21.90 4.03 7.65
CA SER A 61 21.98 4.79 8.90
C SER A 61 21.00 5.96 8.88
N PRO A 62 20.66 6.58 10.04
CA PRO A 62 19.93 7.84 10.08
C PRO A 62 20.50 8.86 9.08
N VAL A 63 19.66 9.34 8.16
CA VAL A 63 20.06 10.25 7.08
C VAL A 63 20.43 11.60 7.66
N ALA A 64 21.55 12.17 7.22
CA ALA A 64 21.97 13.48 7.69
C ALA A 64 20.98 14.57 7.26
N VAL A 65 20.78 15.60 8.08
CA VAL A 65 19.86 16.72 7.76
C VAL A 65 20.21 17.35 6.41
N GLN A 66 21.50 17.49 6.09
CA GLN A 66 21.95 18.01 4.79
C GLN A 66 21.52 17.14 3.60
N ASP A 67 21.53 15.81 3.76
CA ASP A 67 21.07 14.90 2.72
C ASP A 67 19.54 14.99 2.58
N VAL A 68 18.81 15.20 3.69
CA VAL A 68 17.38 15.50 3.64
C VAL A 68 17.12 16.80 2.87
N GLU A 69 17.84 17.89 3.14
CA GLU A 69 17.73 19.14 2.37
C GLU A 69 17.90 18.93 0.86
N ASN A 70 18.86 18.07 0.48
CA ASN A 70 19.06 17.70 -0.92
C ASN A 70 17.84 16.96 -1.48
N MET A 71 17.27 16.00 -0.73
CA MET A 71 16.05 15.29 -1.14
C MET A 71 14.87 16.24 -1.33
N LEU A 72 14.71 17.23 -0.45
CA LEU A 72 13.61 18.21 -0.52
C LEU A 72 13.65 19.01 -1.83
N SER A 73 14.81 19.18 -2.46
CA SER A 73 14.94 19.87 -3.75
C SER A 73 14.25 19.12 -4.91
N PHE A 74 13.89 17.84 -4.72
CA PHE A 74 13.23 17.00 -5.71
C PHE A 74 11.76 16.69 -5.40
N VAL A 75 11.24 17.17 -4.27
CA VAL A 75 9.85 16.93 -3.86
C VAL A 75 8.90 17.82 -4.65
N ASP A 76 7.80 17.23 -5.16
CA ASP A 76 6.68 17.99 -5.72
C ASP A 76 5.77 18.51 -4.59
N PRO A 77 5.69 19.83 -4.33
CA PRO A 77 4.87 20.36 -3.24
C PRO A 77 3.35 20.14 -3.43
N GLY A 78 2.90 19.82 -4.65
CA GLY A 78 1.50 19.53 -4.97
C GLY A 78 1.04 18.14 -4.54
N LEU A 79 1.96 17.25 -4.17
CA LEU A 79 1.68 15.90 -3.72
C LEU A 79 2.03 15.73 -2.23
N PRO A 80 1.34 14.85 -1.49
CA PRO A 80 1.72 14.55 -0.12
C PRO A 80 3.18 14.05 -0.04
N LEU A 81 3.91 14.53 0.97
CA LEU A 81 5.23 14.02 1.31
C LEU A 81 5.07 12.87 2.31
N VAL A 82 5.73 11.74 2.06
CA VAL A 82 5.53 10.50 2.81
C VAL A 82 6.82 10.06 3.50
N ILE A 83 6.71 9.61 4.75
CA ILE A 83 7.81 9.09 5.58
C ILE A 83 7.37 7.77 6.22
N GLY A 84 8.24 6.76 6.27
CA GLY A 84 7.94 5.46 6.87
C GLY A 84 7.29 4.47 5.90
N GLU A 85 7.45 4.67 4.59
CA GLU A 85 6.99 3.77 3.53
C GLU A 85 8.12 3.56 2.53
N SER A 86 8.27 2.36 1.96
CA SER A 86 9.38 2.09 1.02
C SER A 86 8.88 1.84 -0.40
N VAL A 87 9.54 2.48 -1.37
CA VAL A 87 9.38 2.28 -2.82
C VAL A 87 10.71 1.92 -3.51
N THR A 88 11.77 1.74 -2.74
CA THR A 88 13.10 1.42 -3.26
C THR A 88 13.65 0.17 -2.59
N ARG A 89 14.89 -0.19 -2.92
CA ARG A 89 15.64 -1.25 -2.24
C ARG A 89 16.03 -0.88 -0.79
N ILE A 90 15.70 0.32 -0.32
CA ILE A 90 15.98 0.76 1.05
C ILE A 90 14.95 0.14 2.01
N MET A 91 15.48 -0.51 3.04
CA MET A 91 14.72 -0.92 4.21
C MET A 91 14.34 0.30 5.04
N GLU A 92 13.06 0.58 5.19
CA GLU A 92 12.61 1.59 6.14
C GLU A 92 12.38 0.99 7.53
N GLY A 93 12.73 1.79 8.54
CA GLY A 93 12.53 1.49 9.95
C GLY A 93 11.40 2.30 10.55
N GLU A 94 11.49 2.57 11.85
CA GLU A 94 10.57 3.45 12.57
C GLU A 94 11.07 4.90 12.45
N PRO A 95 10.32 5.81 11.77
CA PRO A 95 10.77 7.18 11.54
C PRO A 95 11.18 7.93 12.82
N PHE A 96 10.45 7.72 13.92
CA PHE A 96 10.72 8.43 15.18
C PHE A 96 11.95 7.94 15.93
N THR A 97 12.62 6.87 15.48
CA THR A 97 13.95 6.50 15.98
C THR A 97 15.07 7.42 15.45
N HIS A 98 14.78 8.25 14.44
CA HIS A 98 15.75 9.18 13.90
C HIS A 98 16.08 10.29 14.92
N PRO A 99 17.37 10.47 15.31
CA PRO A 99 17.74 11.36 16.42
C PRO A 99 17.45 12.85 16.15
N ARG A 100 17.31 13.22 14.87
CA ARG A 100 17.02 14.59 14.42
C ARG A 100 15.62 14.74 13.81
N ILE A 101 14.68 13.83 14.12
CA ILE A 101 13.36 13.81 13.46
C ILE A 101 12.59 15.13 13.60
N ARG A 102 12.61 15.76 14.78
CA ARG A 102 11.90 17.04 15.01
C ARG A 102 12.45 18.16 14.13
N GLU A 103 13.75 18.23 13.97
CA GLU A 103 14.39 19.22 13.09
C GLU A 103 14.06 18.93 11.62
N ILE A 104 14.13 17.68 11.19
CA ILE A 104 13.78 17.28 9.82
C ILE A 104 12.33 17.67 9.50
N LEU A 105 11.39 17.38 10.40
CA LEU A 105 9.98 17.74 10.20
C LEU A 105 9.77 19.26 10.22
N SER A 106 10.51 19.99 11.06
CA SER A 106 10.49 21.46 11.07
C SER A 106 11.03 22.05 9.76
N LEU A 107 12.11 21.47 9.23
CA LEU A 107 12.69 21.83 7.94
C LEU A 107 11.71 21.57 6.80
N ILE A 108 11.09 20.39 6.76
CA ILE A 108 10.07 20.04 5.75
C ILE A 108 8.93 21.05 5.78
N ARG A 109 8.37 21.35 6.97
CA ARG A 109 7.28 22.32 7.09
C ARG A 109 7.69 23.73 6.67
N LYS A 110 8.94 24.14 6.96
CA LYS A 110 9.49 25.43 6.51
C LYS A 110 9.59 25.50 4.97
N CYS A 111 10.09 24.45 4.33
CA CYS A 111 10.21 24.35 2.87
C CYS A 111 8.85 24.25 2.18
N PHE A 112 7.90 23.55 2.81
CA PHE A 112 6.61 23.21 2.24
C PHE A 112 5.44 23.53 3.20
N PRO A 113 5.08 24.83 3.37
CA PRO A 113 4.13 25.24 4.40
C PRO A 113 2.75 24.62 4.29
N ARG A 114 2.30 24.25 3.09
CA ARG A 114 0.95 23.71 2.82
C ARG A 114 0.94 22.25 2.39
N THR A 115 2.09 21.65 2.15
CA THR A 115 2.16 20.26 1.70
C THR A 115 1.82 19.34 2.86
N ARG A 116 0.95 18.37 2.60
CA ARG A 116 0.55 17.38 3.61
C ARG A 116 1.70 16.42 3.88
N ILE A 117 2.05 16.25 5.15
CA ILE A 117 3.07 15.28 5.59
C ILE A 117 2.34 14.03 6.08
N LYS A 118 2.68 12.87 5.51
CA LYS A 118 2.18 11.56 5.93
C LYS A 118 3.29 10.77 6.59
N ILE A 119 3.05 10.26 7.80
CA ILE A 119 4.03 9.47 8.53
C ILE A 119 3.42 8.15 8.96
N THR A 120 4.01 7.05 8.53
CA THR A 120 3.68 5.70 9.01
C THR A 120 4.57 5.36 10.20
N THR A 121 3.96 4.96 11.32
CA THR A 121 4.67 4.66 12.57
C THR A 121 4.07 3.45 13.27
N ASN A 122 4.90 2.73 14.03
CA ASN A 122 4.48 1.68 14.94
C ASN A 122 3.85 2.22 16.24
N GLY A 123 3.93 3.52 16.50
CA GLY A 123 3.28 4.20 17.62
C GLY A 123 4.03 4.18 18.96
N THR A 124 5.10 3.39 19.07
CA THR A 124 5.82 3.16 20.34
C THR A 124 6.48 4.42 20.90
N LEU A 125 6.79 5.39 20.04
CA LEU A 125 7.46 6.65 20.40
C LEU A 125 6.51 7.86 20.39
N LEU A 126 5.20 7.64 20.22
CA LEU A 126 4.19 8.71 20.25
C LEU A 126 3.87 9.16 21.68
N GLU A 127 4.89 9.64 22.39
CA GLU A 127 4.76 10.24 23.71
C GLU A 127 4.12 11.65 23.62
N PRO A 128 3.55 12.18 24.71
CA PRO A 128 2.84 13.48 24.72
C PRO A 128 3.61 14.62 24.04
N GLY A 129 4.88 14.83 24.40
CA GLY A 129 5.68 15.91 23.84
C GLY A 129 6.03 15.73 22.36
N LEU A 130 5.97 14.51 21.81
CA LEU A 130 6.11 14.30 20.36
C LEU A 130 4.78 14.59 19.66
N VAL A 131 3.65 14.11 20.20
CA VAL A 131 2.34 14.34 19.59
C VAL A 131 1.96 15.82 19.60
N GLU A 132 2.28 16.55 20.66
CA GLU A 132 2.12 18.01 20.71
C GLU A 132 2.93 18.71 19.62
N PHE A 133 4.18 18.29 19.41
CA PHE A 133 5.00 18.81 18.31
C PHE A 133 4.40 18.47 16.94
N LEU A 134 3.95 17.23 16.72
CA LEU A 134 3.31 16.83 15.46
C LEU A 134 2.05 17.64 15.18
N SER A 135 1.24 17.89 16.21
CA SER A 135 0.05 18.75 16.12
C SER A 135 0.42 20.19 15.72
N SER A 136 1.52 20.73 16.26
CA SER A 136 2.00 22.09 15.94
C SER A 136 2.45 22.30 14.49
N LEU A 137 2.76 21.21 13.74
CA LEU A 137 3.21 21.33 12.36
C LEU A 137 2.08 21.71 11.39
N GLY A 138 0.82 21.40 11.72
CA GLY A 138 -0.30 21.49 10.78
C GLY A 138 -0.15 20.54 9.58
N GLU A 139 -1.21 20.35 8.78
CA GLU A 139 -1.21 19.54 7.54
C GLU A 139 -0.45 18.21 7.67
N LEU A 140 -0.75 17.44 8.72
CA LEU A 140 -0.07 16.20 9.06
C LEU A 140 -1.07 15.06 9.26
N GLU A 141 -0.71 13.88 8.75
CA GLU A 141 -1.49 12.66 8.84
C GLU A 141 -0.60 11.51 9.35
N ILE A 142 -1.08 10.79 10.36
CA ILE A 142 -0.41 9.60 10.89
C ILE A 142 -1.07 8.33 10.35
N THR A 143 -0.29 7.37 9.90
CA THR A 143 -0.72 5.97 9.76
C THR A 143 -0.17 5.18 10.93
N LEU A 144 -1.02 4.88 11.91
CA LEU A 144 -0.66 4.17 13.13
C LEU A 144 -0.80 2.65 12.93
N SER A 145 0.32 1.96 12.85
CA SER A 145 0.40 0.50 12.81
C SER A 145 0.20 -0.12 14.19
N LEU A 146 -1.04 -0.02 14.69
CA LEU A 146 -1.40 -0.41 16.06
C LEU A 146 -1.29 -1.92 16.28
N ASN A 147 -1.77 -2.72 15.33
CA ASN A 147 -1.80 -4.20 15.33
C ASN A 147 -2.55 -4.89 16.50
N SER A 148 -2.51 -4.34 17.72
CA SER A 148 -3.34 -4.72 18.84
C SER A 148 -3.51 -3.54 19.81
N ALA A 149 -4.73 -3.36 20.32
CA ALA A 149 -5.06 -2.43 21.40
C ALA A 149 -4.89 -3.06 22.80
N ALA A 150 -4.33 -4.27 22.89
CA ALA A 150 -4.03 -4.93 24.15
C ALA A 150 -2.49 -5.02 24.30
N PRO A 151 -1.89 -4.41 25.35
CA PRO A 151 -0.43 -4.39 25.51
C PRO A 151 0.22 -5.78 25.47
N GLU A 152 -0.44 -6.78 26.06
CA GLU A 152 0.02 -8.16 26.10
C GLU A 152 0.07 -8.81 24.72
N ASN A 153 -0.95 -8.60 23.89
CA ASN A 153 -1.02 -9.14 22.53
C ASN A 153 -0.07 -8.39 21.60
N ARG A 154 0.07 -7.08 21.79
CA ARG A 154 1.06 -6.28 21.08
C ARG A 154 2.49 -6.71 21.40
N ALA A 155 2.80 -7.03 22.66
CA ALA A 155 4.09 -7.57 23.05
C ALA A 155 4.39 -8.92 22.35
N ILE A 156 3.37 -9.71 22.03
CA ILE A 156 3.52 -10.94 21.23
C ILE A 156 3.74 -10.61 19.75
N LEU A 157 2.84 -9.83 19.14
CA LEU A 157 2.86 -9.55 17.70
C LEU A 157 4.07 -8.73 17.27
N MET A 158 4.47 -7.75 18.09
CA MET A 158 5.44 -6.73 17.74
C MET A 158 6.69 -6.78 18.59
N HIS A 159 6.75 -7.63 19.62
CA HIS A 159 7.87 -7.66 20.58
C HIS A 159 8.18 -6.25 21.11
N ASP A 160 7.11 -5.49 21.34
CA ASP A 160 7.17 -4.11 21.77
C ASP A 160 7.26 -4.06 23.30
N SER A 161 8.42 -3.66 23.83
CA SER A 161 8.65 -3.51 25.27
C SER A 161 7.93 -2.31 25.88
N LEU A 162 7.46 -1.37 25.05
CA LEU A 162 6.75 -0.15 25.44
C LEU A 162 5.32 -0.13 24.88
N ALA A 163 4.70 -1.31 24.74
CA ALA A 163 3.38 -1.50 24.14
C ALA A 163 2.28 -0.57 24.70
N GLY A 164 2.38 -0.18 25.98
CA GLY A 164 1.44 0.75 26.61
C GLY A 164 1.40 2.13 25.94
N VAL A 165 2.53 2.65 25.46
CA VAL A 165 2.59 3.96 24.76
C VAL A 165 1.83 3.86 23.44
N ALA A 166 2.09 2.83 22.65
CA ALA A 166 1.43 2.63 21.37
C ALA A 166 -0.09 2.38 21.52
N VAL A 167 -0.50 1.63 22.55
CA VAL A 167 -1.93 1.37 22.84
C VAL A 167 -2.66 2.66 23.27
N GLY A 168 -1.99 3.57 23.97
CA GLY A 168 -2.53 4.89 24.33
C GLY A 168 -2.47 5.95 23.22
N ALA A 169 -1.72 5.69 22.14
CA ALA A 169 -1.51 6.65 21.06
C ALA A 169 -2.80 7.12 20.35
N PRO A 170 -3.81 6.26 20.05
CA PRO A 170 -5.06 6.72 19.42
C PRO A 170 -5.77 7.82 20.23
N GLU A 171 -5.86 7.66 21.56
CA GLU A 171 -6.46 8.67 22.44
C GLU A 171 -5.67 9.97 22.43
N LEU A 172 -4.34 9.88 22.52
CA LEU A 172 -3.47 11.04 22.52
C LEU A 172 -3.53 11.82 21.20
N LEU A 173 -3.49 11.11 20.06
CA LEU A 173 -3.64 11.71 18.73
C LEU A 173 -5.00 12.42 18.61
N SER A 174 -6.08 11.76 19.04
CA SER A 174 -7.42 12.34 19.06
C SER A 174 -7.50 13.61 19.90
N ARG A 175 -6.95 13.58 21.13
CA ARG A 175 -6.98 14.71 22.06
C ARG A 175 -6.20 15.91 21.55
N CYS A 176 -5.09 15.65 20.84
CA CYS A 176 -4.25 16.70 20.25
C CYS A 176 -4.72 17.12 18.83
N GLY A 177 -5.83 16.57 18.33
CA GLY A 177 -6.36 16.91 17.01
C GLY A 177 -5.49 16.47 15.82
N VAL A 178 -4.61 15.48 16.02
CA VAL A 178 -3.77 14.94 14.94
C VAL A 178 -4.59 13.94 14.12
N GLU A 179 -4.72 14.20 12.83
CA GLU A 179 -5.45 13.34 11.91
C GLU A 179 -4.70 12.00 11.74
N TYR A 180 -5.40 10.86 11.86
CA TYR A 180 -4.74 9.58 11.71
C TYR A 180 -5.62 8.47 11.13
N HIS A 181 -4.97 7.47 10.56
CA HIS A 181 -5.50 6.19 10.11
C HIS A 181 -4.92 5.09 10.99
N GLY A 182 -5.71 4.04 11.24
CA GLY A 182 -5.23 2.84 11.91
C GLY A 182 -4.87 1.76 10.89
N SER A 183 -3.87 0.94 11.22
CA SER A 183 -3.60 -0.29 10.49
C SER A 183 -3.23 -1.46 11.38
N MET A 184 -3.48 -2.66 10.87
CA MET A 184 -3.10 -3.92 11.49
C MET A 184 -2.86 -5.01 10.46
N VAL A 185 -2.00 -5.97 10.77
CA VAL A 185 -1.89 -7.23 10.03
C VAL A 185 -2.79 -8.27 10.69
N ALA A 186 -3.63 -8.96 9.91
CA ALA A 186 -4.57 -9.93 10.42
C ALA A 186 -3.85 -11.20 10.92
N MET A 187 -3.64 -11.30 12.24
CA MET A 187 -3.01 -12.45 12.91
C MET A 187 -3.94 -13.12 13.95
N PRO A 188 -5.20 -13.44 13.60
CA PRO A 188 -6.16 -14.00 14.58
C PRO A 188 -5.77 -15.39 15.08
N HIS A 189 -4.93 -16.12 14.35
CA HIS A 189 -4.36 -17.39 14.78
C HIS A 189 -3.31 -17.22 15.90
N VAL A 190 -2.83 -16.00 16.15
CA VAL A 190 -1.89 -15.67 17.24
C VAL A 190 -2.62 -15.02 18.41
N THR A 191 -3.42 -13.97 18.17
CA THR A 191 -4.05 -13.16 19.24
C THR A 191 -5.57 -13.28 19.34
N GLY A 192 -6.20 -13.99 18.40
CA GLY A 192 -7.65 -14.19 18.37
C GLY A 192 -8.43 -13.08 17.65
N TRP A 193 -9.60 -13.44 17.13
CA TRP A 193 -10.49 -12.50 16.45
C TRP A 193 -11.02 -11.38 17.35
N GLU A 194 -11.16 -11.63 18.66
CA GLU A 194 -11.62 -10.60 19.60
C GLU A 194 -10.57 -9.51 19.84
N ASP A 195 -9.28 -9.84 19.79
CA ASP A 195 -8.20 -8.84 19.86
C ASP A 195 -8.26 -7.89 18.65
N MET A 196 -8.46 -8.44 17.46
CA MET A 196 -8.68 -7.64 16.25
C MET A 196 -9.92 -6.76 16.39
N ALA A 197 -11.06 -7.31 16.84
CA ALA A 197 -12.30 -6.55 17.03
C ALA A 197 -12.13 -5.41 18.04
N ARG A 198 -11.51 -5.68 19.19
CA ARG A 198 -11.15 -4.68 20.20
C ARG A 198 -10.30 -3.57 19.62
N THR A 199 -9.34 -3.92 18.78
CA THR A 199 -8.41 -2.97 18.18
C THR A 199 -9.11 -2.07 17.15
N VAL A 200 -9.97 -2.63 16.31
CA VAL A 200 -10.81 -1.84 15.38
C VAL A 200 -11.74 -0.90 16.15
N ARG A 201 -12.41 -1.39 17.21
CA ARG A 201 -13.30 -0.58 18.06
C ARG A 201 -12.55 0.53 18.81
N ALA A 202 -11.30 0.30 19.22
CA ALA A 202 -10.47 1.32 19.84
C ALA A 202 -10.14 2.44 18.84
N LEU A 203 -9.73 2.08 17.61
CA LEU A 203 -9.44 3.04 16.55
C LEU A 203 -10.70 3.85 16.16
N ASP A 204 -11.86 3.21 16.07
CA ASP A 204 -13.16 3.87 15.85
C ASP A 204 -13.48 4.88 16.96
N ARG A 205 -13.42 4.43 18.22
CA ARG A 205 -13.71 5.24 19.41
C ARG A 205 -12.90 6.53 19.44
N TYR A 206 -11.62 6.46 19.07
CA TYR A 206 -10.71 7.59 19.12
C TYR A 206 -10.58 8.32 17.78
N GLY A 207 -11.55 8.16 16.87
CA GLY A 207 -11.68 9.02 15.69
C GLY A 207 -10.69 8.75 14.56
N ALA A 208 -10.19 7.52 14.42
CA ALA A 208 -9.43 7.14 13.22
C ALA A 208 -10.26 7.39 11.95
N ARG A 209 -9.59 7.87 10.88
CA ARG A 209 -10.25 8.16 9.59
C ARG A 209 -10.59 6.93 8.79
N SER A 210 -9.75 5.90 8.88
CA SER A 210 -10.02 4.57 8.38
C SER A 210 -9.17 3.56 9.13
N VAL A 211 -9.54 2.28 9.03
CA VAL A 211 -8.77 1.15 9.52
C VAL A 211 -8.44 0.23 8.35
N ARG A 212 -7.15 0.06 8.05
CA ARG A 212 -6.65 -0.86 7.02
C ARG A 212 -6.21 -2.16 7.67
N ILE A 213 -6.85 -3.27 7.31
CA ILE A 213 -6.47 -4.60 7.75
C ILE A 213 -5.68 -5.27 6.62
N PHE A 214 -4.39 -5.48 6.82
CA PHE A 214 -3.54 -6.17 5.87
C PHE A 214 -3.74 -7.68 6.01
N LEU A 215 -3.98 -8.34 4.88
CA LEU A 215 -3.79 -9.77 4.78
C LEU A 215 -2.33 -10.07 5.07
N PRO A 216 -2.03 -10.99 6.01
CA PRO A 216 -0.65 -11.34 6.27
C PRO A 216 -0.04 -11.98 5.02
N GLY A 217 1.25 -11.75 4.83
CA GLY A 217 2.09 -12.45 3.87
C GLY A 217 3.17 -13.21 4.62
N HIS A 218 3.53 -14.40 4.14
CA HIS A 218 4.66 -15.14 4.67
C HIS A 218 5.46 -15.76 3.52
N THR A 219 6.78 -15.83 3.68
CA THR A 219 7.67 -16.47 2.71
C THR A 219 7.94 -17.92 3.11
N ARG A 220 8.66 -18.68 2.28
CA ARG A 220 9.15 -20.02 2.65
C ARG A 220 10.12 -20.02 3.85
N TYR A 221 10.63 -18.86 4.25
CA TYR A 221 11.52 -18.67 5.40
C TYR A 221 10.77 -18.26 6.67
N ALA A 222 9.44 -18.13 6.59
CA ALA A 222 8.63 -17.82 7.76
C ALA A 222 8.71 -18.95 8.79
N PRO A 223 8.96 -18.64 10.07
CA PRO A 223 8.89 -19.65 11.12
C PRO A 223 7.50 -20.29 11.20
N PRO A 224 7.38 -21.56 11.67
CA PRO A 224 6.09 -22.27 11.70
C PRO A 224 4.96 -21.49 12.41
N GLY A 225 5.27 -20.78 13.50
CA GLY A 225 4.30 -19.97 14.25
C GLY A 225 3.80 -18.71 13.55
N CYS A 226 4.41 -18.33 12.41
CA CYS A 226 4.02 -17.18 11.58
C CYS A 226 3.37 -17.60 10.26
N GLN A 227 3.23 -18.90 10.01
CA GLN A 227 2.61 -19.40 8.79
C GLN A 227 1.10 -19.19 8.85
N ILE A 228 0.55 -18.76 7.71
CA ILE A 228 -0.84 -18.34 7.61
C ILE A 228 -1.74 -19.55 7.34
N PRO A 229 -2.81 -19.76 8.13
CA PRO A 229 -3.79 -20.80 7.84
C PRO A 229 -4.47 -20.59 6.49
N GLY A 230 -4.67 -21.68 5.73
CA GLY A 230 -5.20 -21.61 4.36
C GLY A 230 -6.61 -21.00 4.23
N ASN A 231 -7.42 -21.07 5.27
CA ASN A 231 -8.79 -20.53 5.30
C ASN A 231 -8.89 -19.08 5.83
N LEU A 232 -7.76 -18.44 6.15
CA LEU A 232 -7.75 -17.12 6.80
C LEU A 232 -8.45 -16.04 5.94
N TYR A 233 -8.32 -16.11 4.62
CA TYR A 233 -8.91 -15.12 3.71
C TYR A 233 -10.44 -15.07 3.84
N ASP A 234 -11.09 -16.23 3.78
CA ASP A 234 -12.55 -16.34 3.91
C ASP A 234 -13.04 -16.00 5.31
N GLU A 235 -12.26 -16.34 6.33
CA GLU A 235 -12.56 -15.95 7.72
C GLU A 235 -12.43 -14.44 7.92
N LEU A 236 -11.41 -13.82 7.34
CA LEU A 236 -11.18 -12.39 7.43
C LEU A 236 -12.29 -11.62 6.72
N ALA A 237 -12.73 -12.06 5.54
CA ALA A 237 -13.86 -11.46 4.83
C ALA A 237 -15.12 -11.43 5.73
N ARG A 238 -15.48 -12.57 6.34
CA ARG A 238 -16.61 -12.67 7.29
C ARG A 238 -16.42 -11.80 8.53
N PHE A 239 -15.20 -11.73 9.06
CA PHE A 239 -14.88 -10.85 10.18
C PHE A 239 -15.11 -9.38 9.81
N VAL A 240 -14.63 -8.94 8.65
CA VAL A 240 -14.76 -7.55 8.19
C VAL A 240 -16.22 -7.19 7.93
N GLU A 241 -17.01 -8.08 7.32
CA GLU A 241 -18.45 -7.87 7.13
C GLU A 241 -19.21 -7.70 8.45
N ARG A 242 -18.79 -8.40 9.50
CA ARG A 242 -19.38 -8.29 10.84
C ARG A 242 -18.93 -7.00 11.52
N ILE A 243 -17.63 -6.73 11.62
CA ILE A 243 -17.11 -5.59 12.37
C ILE A 243 -17.57 -4.25 11.79
N LYS A 244 -17.75 -4.16 10.46
CA LYS A 244 -18.32 -2.98 9.78
C LYS A 244 -19.72 -2.59 10.26
N LYS A 245 -20.46 -3.50 10.90
CA LYS A 245 -21.78 -3.23 11.50
C LYS A 245 -21.66 -2.64 12.90
N ASP A 246 -20.52 -2.85 13.56
CA ASP A 246 -20.26 -2.45 14.95
C ASP A 246 -19.55 -1.08 15.05
N VAL A 247 -18.95 -0.60 13.96
CA VAL A 247 -18.11 0.62 13.96
C VAL A 247 -18.52 1.60 12.87
N ALA A 248 -18.28 2.89 13.09
CA ALA A 248 -18.54 3.93 12.10
C ALA A 248 -17.35 4.16 11.16
N VAL A 249 -16.13 3.90 11.63
CA VAL A 249 -14.90 4.04 10.85
C VAL A 249 -14.90 3.08 9.65
N PRO A 250 -14.51 3.57 8.45
CA PRO A 250 -14.28 2.70 7.30
C PRO A 250 -13.21 1.66 7.57
N VAL A 251 -13.57 0.38 7.42
CA VAL A 251 -12.63 -0.75 7.51
C VAL A 251 -12.38 -1.32 6.11
N THR A 252 -11.12 -1.44 5.69
CA THR A 252 -10.74 -2.07 4.41
C THR A 252 -9.78 -3.23 4.62
N VAL A 253 -9.69 -4.10 3.60
CA VAL A 253 -8.75 -5.22 3.57
C VAL A 253 -7.76 -5.01 2.43
N GLU A 254 -6.49 -5.29 2.69
CA GLU A 254 -5.41 -5.05 1.73
C GLU A 254 -4.56 -6.32 1.51
N PRO A 255 -4.38 -6.78 0.26
CA PRO A 255 -5.03 -6.29 -0.95
C PRO A 255 -6.54 -6.61 -0.97
N PRO A 256 -7.34 -5.84 -1.70
CA PRO A 256 -8.77 -6.09 -1.82
C PRO A 256 -9.04 -7.27 -2.77
N GLY A 257 -9.97 -8.15 -2.40
CA GLY A 257 -10.40 -9.30 -3.23
C GLY A 257 -11.37 -8.89 -4.34
N LEU A 258 -10.89 -8.12 -5.32
CA LEU A 258 -11.74 -7.54 -6.38
C LEU A 258 -11.85 -8.45 -7.62
N SER A 259 -13.06 -8.51 -8.18
CA SER A 259 -13.37 -9.24 -9.42
C SER A 259 -14.03 -8.38 -10.50
N ASP A 260 -14.33 -7.11 -10.20
CA ASP A 260 -15.00 -6.17 -11.10
C ASP A 260 -14.38 -4.77 -11.00
N LEU A 261 -14.75 -3.88 -11.94
CA LEU A 261 -14.35 -2.46 -11.97
C LEU A 261 -15.49 -1.50 -11.62
N MET A 262 -16.53 -1.97 -10.92
CA MET A 262 -17.63 -1.10 -10.50
C MET A 262 -17.10 -0.10 -9.47
N ALA A 263 -17.40 1.19 -9.63
CA ALA A 263 -16.95 2.24 -8.71
C ALA A 263 -17.72 2.21 -7.38
N ARG A 264 -17.63 1.08 -6.67
CA ARG A 264 -18.29 0.82 -5.39
C ARG A 264 -17.53 1.50 -4.26
N VAL A 265 -18.26 2.22 -3.42
CA VAL A 265 -17.74 2.87 -2.21
C VAL A 265 -17.47 1.82 -1.15
N ALA A 266 -16.21 1.67 -0.74
CA ALA A 266 -15.79 0.70 0.29
C ALA A 266 -16.15 1.17 1.71
N GLY A 267 -16.12 2.49 1.92
CA GLY A 267 -16.51 3.14 3.17
C GLY A 267 -16.62 4.66 3.03
N VAL A 268 -17.16 5.31 4.07
CA VAL A 268 -17.30 6.77 4.13
C VAL A 268 -16.86 7.26 5.50
N VAL A 269 -15.93 8.21 5.55
CA VAL A 269 -15.40 8.74 6.82
C VAL A 269 -16.47 9.56 7.54
N PRO A 270 -16.74 9.33 8.84
CA PRO A 270 -17.73 10.11 9.60
C PRO A 270 -17.44 11.61 9.57
N GLY A 271 -18.51 12.42 9.46
CA GLY A 271 -18.42 13.89 9.42
C GLY A 271 -17.81 14.48 8.14
N SER A 272 -17.38 13.65 7.18
CA SER A 272 -16.82 14.11 5.91
C SER A 272 -17.86 14.67 4.93
N PRO A 273 -17.44 15.41 3.89
CA PRO A 273 -18.35 15.85 2.82
C PRO A 273 -19.23 14.73 2.26
N ALA A 274 -18.67 13.53 2.04
CA ALA A 274 -19.42 12.40 1.50
C ALA A 274 -20.48 11.88 2.47
N ALA A 275 -20.18 11.88 3.77
CA ALA A 275 -21.15 11.51 4.81
C ALA A 275 -22.29 12.53 4.90
N LEU A 276 -21.98 13.83 4.83
CA LEU A 276 -22.96 14.92 4.95
C LEU A 276 -24.02 14.89 3.84
N VAL A 277 -23.65 14.48 2.63
CA VAL A 277 -24.57 14.33 1.51
C VAL A 277 -25.24 12.95 1.46
N GLY A 278 -24.93 12.08 2.42
CA GLY A 278 -25.61 10.79 2.59
C GLY A 278 -25.11 9.65 1.70
N ILE A 279 -23.88 9.72 1.17
CA ILE A 279 -23.22 8.57 0.54
C ILE A 279 -22.97 7.51 1.62
N LYS A 280 -23.14 6.24 1.27
CA LYS A 280 -23.00 5.09 2.18
C LYS A 280 -22.07 4.04 1.58
N PRO A 281 -21.44 3.20 2.41
CA PRO A 281 -20.73 2.01 1.95
C PRO A 281 -21.66 1.15 1.07
N GLY A 282 -21.14 0.64 -0.04
CA GLY A 282 -21.86 -0.19 -1.00
C GLY A 282 -22.51 0.57 -2.17
N ASP A 283 -22.66 1.90 -2.07
CA ASP A 283 -23.12 2.73 -3.20
C ASP A 283 -22.18 2.58 -4.40
N ILE A 284 -22.75 2.61 -5.60
CA ILE A 284 -21.98 2.59 -6.85
C ILE A 284 -22.02 3.98 -7.46
N ILE A 285 -20.84 4.59 -7.68
CA ILE A 285 -20.73 5.88 -8.37
C ILE A 285 -20.90 5.66 -9.88
N GLU A 286 -22.03 6.08 -10.43
CA GLU A 286 -22.37 5.94 -11.85
C GLU A 286 -21.87 7.11 -12.70
N SER A 287 -21.80 8.31 -12.12
CA SER A 287 -21.26 9.49 -12.80
C SER A 287 -20.68 10.51 -11.83
N VAL A 288 -19.65 11.23 -12.27
CA VAL A 288 -19.13 12.44 -11.61
C VAL A 288 -19.16 13.56 -12.64
N ASN A 289 -19.92 14.62 -12.38
CA ASN A 289 -20.18 15.74 -13.30
C ASN A 289 -20.62 15.25 -14.70
N GLY A 290 -21.58 14.33 -14.73
CA GLY A 290 -22.12 13.73 -15.95
C GLY A 290 -21.19 12.76 -16.68
N LYS A 291 -19.98 12.48 -16.15
CA LYS A 291 -19.02 11.54 -16.76
C LYS A 291 -18.95 10.24 -15.97
N SER A 292 -19.28 9.13 -16.61
CA SER A 292 -19.14 7.81 -15.98
C SER A 292 -17.68 7.46 -15.68
N PRO A 293 -17.38 6.94 -14.47
CA PRO A 293 -16.05 6.48 -14.15
C PRO A 293 -15.73 5.13 -14.81
N ALA A 294 -14.48 4.98 -15.22
CA ALA A 294 -13.93 3.78 -15.80
C ALA A 294 -13.74 2.65 -14.76
N CYS A 295 -13.45 3.01 -13.52
CA CYS A 295 -13.18 2.10 -12.40
C CYS A 295 -13.24 2.87 -11.06
N ARG A 296 -12.95 2.20 -9.94
CA ARG A 296 -12.88 2.84 -8.61
C ARG A 296 -11.81 3.93 -8.57
N VAL A 297 -10.62 3.66 -9.12
CA VAL A 297 -9.51 4.63 -9.17
C VAL A 297 -9.90 5.88 -9.97
N ASP A 298 -10.56 5.72 -11.12
CA ASP A 298 -11.03 6.84 -11.94
C ASP A 298 -12.12 7.65 -11.24
N ALA A 299 -13.08 6.98 -10.57
CA ALA A 299 -14.10 7.65 -9.77
C ALA A 299 -13.48 8.48 -8.65
N PHE A 300 -12.54 7.90 -7.91
CA PHE A 300 -11.84 8.60 -6.83
C PHE A 300 -11.08 9.82 -7.35
N LYS A 301 -10.27 9.67 -8.42
CA LYS A 301 -9.51 10.77 -9.04
C LYS A 301 -10.43 11.89 -9.55
N LYS A 302 -11.56 11.54 -10.19
CA LYS A 302 -12.56 12.51 -10.67
C LYS A 302 -13.16 13.31 -9.52
N VAL A 303 -13.58 12.64 -8.44
CA VAL A 303 -14.13 13.32 -7.25
C VAL A 303 -13.05 14.19 -6.60
N LEU A 304 -11.85 13.66 -6.37
CA LEU A 304 -10.75 14.38 -5.73
C LEU A 304 -10.44 15.70 -6.46
N LYS A 305 -10.30 15.65 -7.77
CA LYS A 305 -9.93 16.83 -8.59
C LYS A 305 -11.03 17.90 -8.64
N ALA A 306 -12.30 17.51 -8.61
CA ALA A 306 -13.41 18.44 -8.85
C ALA A 306 -13.71 19.36 -7.65
N GLU A 307 -14.11 20.59 -7.95
CA GLU A 307 -14.82 21.46 -7.00
C GLU A 307 -16.28 21.01 -6.93
N SER A 308 -16.81 20.91 -5.72
CA SER A 308 -18.22 20.62 -5.43
C SER A 308 -18.92 19.67 -6.43
N PRO A 309 -18.40 18.46 -6.70
CA PRO A 309 -18.88 17.65 -7.81
C PRO A 309 -20.33 17.18 -7.62
N GLU A 310 -21.09 17.17 -8.70
CA GLU A 310 -22.34 16.43 -8.79
C GLU A 310 -22.02 14.95 -9.00
N ILE A 311 -22.47 14.11 -8.08
CA ILE A 311 -22.25 12.67 -8.07
C ILE A 311 -23.59 11.98 -8.23
N THR A 312 -23.68 11.12 -9.25
CA THR A 312 -24.82 10.21 -9.42
C THR A 312 -24.42 8.85 -8.85
N ILE A 313 -25.18 8.36 -7.88
CA ILE A 313 -24.97 7.05 -7.26
C ILE A 313 -26.16 6.12 -7.49
N SER A 314 -25.90 4.82 -7.49
CA SER A 314 -26.92 3.77 -7.42
C SER A 314 -26.85 3.03 -6.09
N ARG A 315 -28.00 2.97 -5.41
CA ARG A 315 -28.20 2.27 -4.14
C ARG A 315 -29.41 1.35 -4.27
N LYS A 316 -29.19 0.04 -4.18
CA LYS A 316 -30.26 -0.98 -4.33
C LYS A 316 -31.11 -0.77 -5.59
N GLY A 317 -30.48 -0.37 -6.70
CA GLY A 317 -31.12 -0.11 -7.99
C GLY A 317 -31.80 1.26 -8.12
N GLN A 318 -31.80 2.08 -7.07
CA GLN A 318 -32.31 3.46 -7.13
C GLN A 318 -31.17 4.45 -7.38
N THR A 319 -31.36 5.31 -8.37
CA THR A 319 -30.40 6.36 -8.73
C THR A 319 -30.68 7.63 -7.92
N MET A 320 -29.62 8.21 -7.35
CA MET A 320 -29.67 9.45 -6.59
C MET A 320 -28.59 10.42 -7.11
N ARG A 321 -28.90 11.72 -7.15
CA ARG A 321 -27.94 12.77 -7.49
C ARG A 321 -27.63 13.60 -6.26
N LEU A 322 -26.35 13.80 -5.97
CA LEU A 322 -25.84 14.45 -4.77
C LEU A 322 -24.81 15.50 -5.18
N VAL A 323 -24.73 16.62 -4.48
CA VAL A 323 -23.68 17.65 -4.71
C VAL A 323 -22.73 17.64 -3.52
N LEU A 324 -21.50 17.20 -3.76
CA LEU A 324 -20.50 17.01 -2.71
C LEU A 324 -19.72 18.31 -2.46
N GLY A 325 -20.17 19.16 -1.54
CA GLY A 325 -19.48 20.42 -1.22
C GLY A 325 -18.04 20.22 -0.73
N LYS A 326 -17.05 20.58 -1.56
CA LYS A 326 -15.62 20.56 -1.23
C LYS A 326 -14.79 21.38 -2.22
N ASN A 327 -13.60 21.79 -1.80
CA ASN A 327 -12.62 22.41 -2.68
C ASN A 327 -11.95 21.38 -3.63
N PRO A 328 -11.40 21.82 -4.78
CA PRO A 328 -10.53 20.99 -5.61
C PRO A 328 -9.38 20.38 -4.82
N GLY A 329 -9.07 19.11 -5.04
CA GLY A 329 -7.99 18.39 -4.35
C GLY A 329 -8.25 18.10 -2.87
N ALA A 330 -9.29 18.67 -2.26
CA ALA A 330 -9.62 18.44 -0.88
C ALA A 330 -10.24 17.04 -0.65
N PHE A 331 -10.04 16.55 0.57
CA PHE A 331 -10.53 15.27 1.04
C PHE A 331 -12.07 15.19 0.99
N SER A 332 -12.61 14.17 0.30
CA SER A 332 -14.05 13.94 0.19
C SER A 332 -14.62 13.08 1.32
N GLY A 333 -13.78 12.27 1.96
CA GLY A 333 -14.21 11.20 2.87
C GLY A 333 -14.66 9.90 2.20
N LEU A 334 -14.58 9.80 0.87
CA LEU A 334 -14.77 8.52 0.18
C LEU A 334 -13.58 7.60 0.43
N VAL A 335 -13.86 6.37 0.82
CA VAL A 335 -12.89 5.28 0.87
C VAL A 335 -13.23 4.31 -0.26
N MET A 336 -12.26 4.07 -1.13
CA MET A 336 -12.40 3.24 -2.33
C MET A 336 -11.27 2.21 -2.34
N ASP A 337 -11.59 0.96 -2.68
CA ASP A 337 -10.56 -0.05 -2.92
C ASP A 337 -9.81 0.26 -4.22
N TYR A 338 -8.49 0.08 -4.22
CA TYR A 338 -7.68 0.27 -5.42
C TYR A 338 -7.89 -0.91 -6.37
N ASP A 339 -8.35 -0.63 -7.59
CA ASP A 339 -8.49 -1.63 -8.66
C ASP A 339 -7.39 -1.52 -9.71
N LEU A 340 -7.62 -0.73 -10.76
CA LEU A 340 -6.73 -0.63 -11.92
C LEU A 340 -6.69 0.81 -12.41
N GLU A 341 -5.51 1.33 -12.67
CA GLU A 341 -5.39 2.62 -13.35
C GLU A 341 -5.80 2.47 -14.83
N PRO A 342 -6.81 3.23 -15.34
CA PRO A 342 -7.26 3.09 -16.73
C PRO A 342 -6.18 3.34 -17.79
N GLY A 343 -5.11 4.06 -17.43
CA GLY A 343 -3.95 4.30 -18.28
C GLY A 343 -3.19 3.01 -18.61
N ILE A 344 -3.15 2.04 -17.69
CA ILE A 344 -2.47 0.74 -17.85
C ILE A 344 -3.06 -0.02 -19.02
N ALA A 345 -4.39 -0.21 -19.05
CA ALA A 345 -5.06 -0.92 -20.13
C ALA A 345 -4.83 -0.25 -21.50
N ARG A 346 -4.88 1.09 -21.56
CA ARG A 346 -4.59 1.86 -22.79
C ARG A 346 -3.13 1.71 -23.25
N ARG A 347 -2.18 1.58 -22.32
CA ARG A 347 -0.77 1.33 -22.62
C ARG A 347 -0.57 -0.06 -23.24
N ILE A 348 -1.24 -1.08 -22.70
CA ILE A 348 -1.21 -2.45 -23.24
C ILE A 348 -1.64 -2.47 -24.72
N VAL A 349 -2.70 -1.76 -25.11
CA VAL A 349 -3.13 -1.66 -26.54
C VAL A 349 -2.06 -1.07 -27.41
N ARG A 350 -1.43 0.02 -26.95
CA ARG A 350 -0.40 0.70 -27.71
C ARG A 350 0.81 -0.22 -27.88
N MET A 351 1.14 -1.03 -26.88
CA MET A 351 2.19 -2.05 -26.98
C MET A 351 1.82 -3.12 -28.00
N VAL A 352 0.65 -3.75 -27.87
CA VAL A 352 0.18 -4.78 -28.82
C VAL A 352 0.09 -4.22 -30.25
N GLY A 353 -0.44 -3.01 -30.41
CA GLY A 353 -0.59 -2.32 -31.69
C GLY A 353 0.74 -1.91 -32.35
N ARG A 354 1.84 -1.75 -31.60
CA ARG A 354 3.20 -1.57 -32.15
C ARG A 354 3.79 -2.88 -32.66
N HIS A 355 3.29 -4.01 -32.18
CA HIS A 355 3.82 -5.35 -32.39
C HIS A 355 2.80 -6.28 -33.05
N ARG A 356 1.95 -5.78 -33.97
CA ARG A 356 0.80 -6.51 -34.55
C ARG A 356 1.11 -7.90 -35.15
N ASN A 357 2.36 -8.15 -35.55
CA ASN A 357 2.79 -9.42 -36.11
C ASN A 357 3.24 -10.45 -35.05
N ARG A 358 3.14 -10.10 -33.77
CA ARG A 358 3.58 -10.93 -32.64
C ARG A 358 2.39 -11.25 -31.75
N ARG A 359 2.29 -12.51 -31.33
CA ARG A 359 1.27 -12.94 -30.36
C ARG A 359 1.67 -12.40 -28.97
N PRO A 360 0.83 -11.56 -28.32
CA PRO A 360 1.14 -11.06 -26.98
C PRO A 360 0.86 -12.12 -25.91
N LEU A 361 1.62 -12.07 -24.83
CA LEU A 361 1.34 -12.77 -23.58
C LEU A 361 1.54 -11.78 -22.43
N LEU A 362 0.48 -11.48 -21.70
CA LEU A 362 0.51 -10.61 -20.54
C LEU A 362 0.83 -11.42 -19.28
N LEU A 363 1.93 -11.08 -18.63
CA LEU A 363 2.29 -11.63 -17.32
C LEU A 363 1.70 -10.77 -16.20
N THR A 364 1.11 -11.40 -15.20
CA THR A 364 0.56 -10.73 -14.01
C THR A 364 0.78 -11.59 -12.77
N SER A 365 0.56 -11.02 -11.59
CA SER A 365 0.59 -11.76 -10.33
C SER A 365 -0.73 -12.49 -10.05
N GLU A 366 -0.70 -13.52 -9.21
CA GLU A 366 -1.90 -14.25 -8.76
C GLU A 366 -2.97 -13.30 -8.17
N LEU A 367 -2.55 -12.34 -7.35
CA LEU A 367 -3.45 -11.38 -6.71
C LEU A 367 -4.02 -10.33 -7.69
N GLY A 368 -3.29 -10.03 -8.76
CA GLY A 368 -3.68 -9.03 -9.76
C GLY A 368 -4.44 -9.60 -10.97
N PHE A 369 -4.58 -10.93 -11.06
CA PHE A 369 -5.10 -11.59 -12.25
C PHE A 369 -6.55 -11.16 -12.56
N SER A 370 -7.46 -11.32 -11.60
CA SER A 370 -8.90 -11.06 -11.80
C SER A 370 -9.17 -9.61 -12.20
N ILE A 371 -8.51 -8.65 -11.56
CA ILE A 371 -8.74 -7.23 -11.84
C ILE A 371 -8.13 -6.79 -13.17
N MET A 372 -6.97 -7.37 -13.54
CA MET A 372 -6.36 -7.14 -14.85
C MET A 372 -7.23 -7.72 -15.96
N ALA A 373 -7.78 -8.93 -15.79
CA ALA A 373 -8.69 -9.55 -16.74
C ALA A 373 -9.96 -8.70 -16.93
N ALA A 374 -10.57 -8.22 -15.84
CA ALA A 374 -11.70 -7.30 -15.90
C ALA A 374 -11.34 -5.97 -16.61
N GLY A 375 -10.11 -5.48 -16.39
CA GLY A 375 -9.50 -4.36 -17.11
C GLY A 375 -9.45 -4.56 -18.61
N LEU A 376 -8.81 -5.63 -19.06
CA LEU A 376 -8.69 -5.94 -20.48
C LEU A 376 -10.06 -6.10 -21.12
N HIS A 377 -10.97 -6.87 -20.51
CA HIS A 377 -12.33 -7.04 -21.04
C HIS A 377 -13.08 -5.71 -21.18
N LYS A 378 -12.98 -4.82 -20.19
CA LYS A 378 -13.69 -3.53 -20.21
C LYS A 378 -13.08 -2.54 -21.20
N PHE A 379 -11.76 -2.43 -21.23
CA PHE A 379 -11.07 -1.40 -21.98
C PHE A 379 -10.74 -1.83 -23.41
N LEU A 380 -10.70 -3.15 -23.68
CA LEU A 380 -10.30 -3.78 -24.94
C LEU A 380 -11.31 -4.85 -25.39
N PRO A 381 -12.57 -4.47 -25.62
CA PRO A 381 -13.56 -5.41 -26.11
C PRO A 381 -13.13 -5.97 -27.48
N GLY A 382 -12.92 -7.29 -27.55
CA GLY A 382 -12.58 -8.01 -28.78
C GLY A 382 -11.09 -8.29 -29.01
N GLU A 383 -10.19 -7.79 -28.16
CA GLU A 383 -8.78 -8.18 -28.16
C GLU A 383 -8.59 -9.36 -27.19
N ASP A 384 -8.30 -10.55 -27.72
CA ASP A 384 -7.97 -11.72 -26.90
C ASP A 384 -6.45 -11.70 -26.61
N ILE A 385 -6.08 -11.13 -25.46
CA ILE A 385 -4.69 -11.11 -24.98
C ILE A 385 -4.55 -12.22 -23.93
N PRO A 386 -3.86 -13.33 -24.24
CA PRO A 386 -3.57 -14.37 -23.27
C PRO A 386 -2.87 -13.78 -22.04
N MET A 387 -3.32 -14.22 -20.87
CA MET A 387 -2.75 -13.83 -19.59
C MET A 387 -2.19 -15.03 -18.85
N LEU A 388 -1.08 -14.83 -18.16
CA LEU A 388 -0.47 -15.82 -17.29
C LEU A 388 -0.29 -15.24 -15.88
N ALA A 389 -0.96 -15.85 -14.91
CA ALA A 389 -0.72 -15.59 -13.50
C ALA A 389 0.58 -16.28 -13.07
N ILE A 390 1.54 -15.49 -12.59
CA ILE A 390 2.84 -15.99 -12.14
C ILE A 390 2.76 -16.30 -10.65
N LYS A 391 3.03 -17.55 -10.33
CA LYS A 391 3.25 -18.00 -8.97
C LYS A 391 4.63 -17.55 -8.49
N ASN A 392 4.68 -16.92 -7.33
CA ASN A 392 5.95 -16.51 -6.72
C ASN A 392 6.64 -17.71 -6.07
N HIS A 393 7.54 -18.35 -6.79
CA HIS A 393 8.35 -19.45 -6.27
C HIS A 393 9.54 -18.93 -5.47
N PHE A 394 10.13 -17.78 -5.84
CA PHE A 394 11.31 -17.21 -5.21
C PHE A 394 11.10 -16.89 -3.71
N PHE A 395 10.07 -16.11 -3.36
CA PHE A 395 9.69 -15.95 -1.96
C PHE A 395 8.96 -17.19 -1.43
N GLY A 396 8.10 -17.81 -2.25
CA GLY A 396 7.25 -18.91 -1.82
C GLY A 396 6.25 -18.50 -0.73
N GLY A 397 5.75 -19.48 0.03
CA GLY A 397 4.75 -19.23 1.07
C GLY A 397 3.44 -18.71 0.46
N SER A 398 2.92 -17.59 0.98
CA SER A 398 1.70 -16.93 0.51
C SER A 398 1.95 -15.67 -0.33
N ILE A 399 3.20 -15.40 -0.71
CA ILE A 399 3.52 -14.21 -1.52
C ILE A 399 2.93 -14.37 -2.92
N GLY A 400 2.15 -13.38 -3.36
CA GLY A 400 1.47 -13.42 -4.66
C GLY A 400 1.29 -12.07 -5.34
N CYS A 401 2.03 -11.03 -4.92
CA CYS A 401 1.94 -9.69 -5.49
C CYS A 401 2.95 -9.46 -6.61
N ALA A 402 2.62 -8.57 -7.56
CA ALA A 402 3.43 -8.32 -8.75
C ALA A 402 4.80 -7.71 -8.44
N GLY A 403 4.88 -6.83 -7.43
CA GLY A 403 6.13 -6.14 -7.08
C GLY A 403 7.22 -7.04 -6.49
N LEU A 404 6.90 -8.29 -6.15
CA LEU A 404 7.85 -9.27 -5.62
C LEU A 404 8.14 -10.42 -6.60
N LEU A 405 7.59 -10.38 -7.81
CA LEU A 405 7.90 -11.36 -8.85
C LEU A 405 9.35 -11.18 -9.31
N THR A 406 10.08 -12.29 -9.41
CA THR A 406 11.44 -12.29 -9.97
C THR A 406 11.42 -12.72 -11.44
N VAL A 407 12.49 -12.37 -12.17
CA VAL A 407 12.74 -12.87 -13.52
C VAL A 407 12.75 -14.40 -13.53
N SER A 408 13.28 -15.04 -12.48
CA SER A 408 13.26 -16.50 -12.35
C SER A 408 11.85 -17.08 -12.27
N ASP A 409 10.92 -16.42 -11.57
CA ASP A 409 9.51 -16.81 -11.51
C ASP A 409 8.85 -16.67 -12.89
N MET A 410 9.13 -15.55 -13.58
CA MET A 410 8.62 -15.28 -14.91
C MET A 410 9.12 -16.29 -15.94
N ILE A 411 10.42 -16.60 -15.94
CA ILE A 411 11.03 -17.61 -16.83
C ILE A 411 10.34 -18.95 -16.63
N LYS A 412 10.19 -19.39 -15.38
CA LYS A 412 9.55 -20.68 -15.09
C LYS A 412 8.09 -20.72 -15.56
N ALA A 413 7.36 -19.63 -15.40
CA ALA A 413 5.98 -19.54 -15.87
C ALA A 413 5.91 -19.62 -17.41
N VAL A 414 6.79 -18.90 -18.12
CA VAL A 414 6.84 -18.91 -19.59
C VAL A 414 7.29 -20.25 -20.15
N GLU A 415 8.22 -20.97 -19.49
CA GLU A 415 8.62 -22.34 -19.87
C GLU A 415 7.45 -23.34 -19.83
N LEU A 416 6.52 -23.16 -18.89
CA LEU A 416 5.35 -24.01 -18.73
C LEU A 416 4.16 -23.57 -19.62
N TYR A 417 4.28 -22.44 -20.30
CA TYR A 417 3.23 -21.94 -21.18
C TYR A 417 3.24 -22.69 -22.51
N ALA A 418 2.18 -23.44 -22.78
CA ALA A 418 2.06 -24.25 -24.00
C ALA A 418 1.82 -23.42 -25.28
N GLY A 419 1.46 -22.15 -25.15
CA GLY A 419 1.16 -21.29 -26.29
C GLY A 419 2.42 -20.65 -26.90
N ALA A 420 2.35 -20.33 -28.19
CA ALA A 420 3.39 -19.52 -28.84
C ALA A 420 3.21 -18.04 -28.50
N THR A 421 4.30 -17.37 -28.11
CA THR A 421 4.34 -15.92 -27.88
C THR A 421 5.51 -15.30 -28.64
N GLY A 422 5.31 -14.10 -29.18
CA GLY A 422 6.36 -13.28 -29.78
C GLY A 422 6.58 -11.95 -29.05
N LEU A 423 5.74 -11.66 -28.06
CA LEU A 423 5.74 -10.45 -27.25
C LEU A 423 5.35 -10.80 -25.81
N LEU A 424 6.25 -10.61 -24.86
CA LEU A 424 5.96 -10.66 -23.43
C LEU A 424 5.67 -9.26 -22.94
N ILE A 425 4.59 -9.11 -22.18
CA ILE A 425 4.21 -7.87 -21.53
C ILE A 425 4.30 -8.10 -20.02
N LEU A 426 5.18 -7.37 -19.34
CA LEU A 426 5.55 -7.61 -17.94
C LEU A 426 4.99 -6.51 -17.01
N PRO A 427 4.71 -6.82 -15.73
CA PRO A 427 4.30 -5.81 -14.77
C PRO A 427 5.53 -4.98 -14.33
N ALA A 428 5.57 -3.68 -14.65
CA ALA A 428 6.78 -2.91 -14.40
C ALA A 428 7.11 -2.71 -12.92
N ILE A 429 6.11 -2.81 -12.04
CA ILE A 429 6.29 -2.74 -10.58
C ILE A 429 7.24 -3.82 -10.02
N ALA A 430 7.52 -4.88 -10.78
CA ALA A 430 8.50 -5.91 -10.41
C ALA A 430 9.96 -5.46 -10.61
N PHE A 431 10.18 -4.34 -11.31
CA PHE A 431 11.51 -3.89 -11.74
C PHE A 431 11.83 -2.49 -11.23
N ASP A 432 13.12 -2.25 -10.99
CA ASP A 432 13.66 -0.92 -10.76
C ASP A 432 13.81 -0.14 -12.10
N PRO A 433 14.21 1.15 -12.07
CA PRO A 433 14.40 1.95 -13.28
C PRO A 433 15.41 1.38 -14.27
N GLU A 434 16.38 0.62 -13.79
CA GLU A 434 17.36 -0.07 -14.60
C GLU A 434 16.83 -1.39 -15.20
N GLY A 435 15.56 -1.73 -14.95
CA GLY A 435 14.93 -2.92 -15.49
C GLY A 435 15.28 -4.20 -14.72
N ARG A 436 15.70 -4.08 -13.46
CA ARG A 436 16.14 -5.22 -12.65
C ARG A 436 15.13 -5.57 -11.59
N ASP A 437 14.89 -6.86 -11.41
CA ASP A 437 14.05 -7.34 -10.32
C ASP A 437 14.74 -7.16 -8.96
N ILE A 438 14.05 -7.57 -7.90
CA ILE A 438 14.55 -7.45 -6.53
C ILE A 438 15.83 -8.27 -6.24
N THR A 439 16.21 -9.20 -7.11
CA THR A 439 17.47 -9.96 -7.03
C THR A 439 18.60 -9.28 -7.82
N GLY A 440 18.27 -8.26 -8.63
CA GLY A 440 19.20 -7.57 -9.53
C GLY A 440 19.24 -8.15 -10.95
N CYS A 441 18.39 -9.12 -11.25
CA CYS A 441 18.29 -9.79 -12.55
C CYS A 441 17.54 -8.90 -13.55
N SER A 442 18.08 -8.73 -14.77
CA SER A 442 17.47 -7.89 -15.79
C SER A 442 16.27 -8.59 -16.44
N TYR A 443 15.17 -7.87 -16.71
CA TYR A 443 14.05 -8.42 -17.48
C TYR A 443 14.46 -8.83 -18.90
N MET A 444 15.59 -8.30 -19.42
CA MET A 444 16.09 -8.64 -20.75
C MET A 444 16.53 -10.12 -20.85
N GLU A 445 16.78 -10.80 -19.74
CA GLU A 445 17.05 -12.25 -19.77
C GLU A 445 15.87 -13.05 -20.33
N LEU A 446 14.63 -12.58 -20.16
CA LEU A 446 13.44 -13.17 -20.81
C LEU A 446 13.51 -13.01 -22.33
N ALA A 447 13.95 -11.85 -22.82
CA ALA A 447 14.06 -11.57 -24.24
C ALA A 447 15.12 -12.49 -24.89
N GLU A 448 16.28 -12.63 -24.26
CA GLU A 448 17.37 -13.49 -24.73
C GLU A 448 16.97 -14.96 -24.68
N LYS A 449 16.45 -15.43 -23.54
CA LYS A 449 16.14 -16.84 -23.32
C LYS A 449 15.05 -17.37 -24.26
N PHE A 450 14.01 -16.58 -24.52
CA PHE A 450 12.88 -17.01 -25.35
C PHE A 450 12.94 -16.45 -26.78
N SER A 451 13.94 -15.62 -27.11
CA SER A 451 14.03 -14.94 -28.40
C SER A 451 12.75 -14.15 -28.76
N VAL A 452 12.18 -13.46 -27.78
CA VAL A 452 10.92 -12.68 -27.89
C VAL A 452 11.17 -11.20 -27.62
N VAL A 453 10.25 -10.34 -28.04
CA VAL A 453 10.24 -8.94 -27.58
C VAL A 453 9.63 -8.89 -26.19
N VAL A 454 10.18 -8.02 -25.34
CA VAL A 454 9.70 -7.77 -23.98
C VAL A 454 9.33 -6.30 -23.85
N GLU A 455 8.17 -6.02 -23.29
CA GLU A 455 7.70 -4.67 -22.92
C GLU A 455 7.29 -4.68 -21.44
N ILE A 456 7.57 -3.58 -20.73
CA ILE A 456 7.18 -3.38 -19.32
C ILE A 456 6.02 -2.38 -19.24
N ILE A 457 4.97 -2.73 -18.49
CA ILE A 457 3.82 -1.83 -18.29
C ILE A 457 4.04 -1.00 -17.03
N ASN A 458 4.58 0.21 -17.22
CA ASN A 458 4.55 1.29 -16.23
C ASN A 458 3.14 1.86 -16.10
#